data_AF-A0A7W8K5M4-F1
#
_entry.id   AF-A0A7W8K5M4-F1
#
_cell.length_a   1.000
_cell.length_b   1.000
_cell.length_c   1.000
_cell.angle_alpha   90.00
_cell.angle_beta   90.00
_cell.angle_gamma   90.00
#
_symmetry.space_group_name_H-M   'P 1'
#
loop_
_entity.id
_entity.type
_entity.pdbx_description
1 polymer ?
#
loop_
_entity_poly.entity_id
_entity_poly.type
_entity_poly.pdbx_seq_one_letter_code
_entity_poly.pdbx_strand_id
1 'polypeptide(L)'
;MTINAKLKKLKDKSMGKGEYAVAAAATHLLEDIDCMDRQINLVGALHEVGYLQNSLYPYWKEFRTDESVWIERCLGRLIISDHDYWALASLLGCNGPTTISIAIAKGFKSAAVRLYERFDKPNVHVNTLYLSAIGKVLHPIVEIGYDTDEMKNVDVGRARALSLENEQWQPGDSLGVGRLSISMQAKLPHGAWRTVWTDFNAFQ
;
A
#
# COMPACT_ATOMS: atom_id res chain seq x y z
N MET A 1 26.95 -5.35 10.05
CA MET A 1 27.20 -4.57 8.82
C MET A 1 26.32 -3.33 8.89
N THR A 2 26.87 -2.13 8.69
CA THR A 2 26.09 -0.88 8.74
C THR A 2 25.09 -0.81 7.59
N ILE A 3 23.98 -0.09 7.76
CA ILE A 3 22.97 0.11 6.69
C ILE A 3 23.62 0.68 5.42
N ASN A 4 24.60 1.58 5.57
CA ASN A 4 25.41 2.12 4.48
C ASN A 4 26.11 1.05 3.64
N ALA A 5 26.81 0.11 4.28
CA ALA A 5 27.50 -0.96 3.55
C ALA A 5 26.50 -1.90 2.85
N LYS A 6 25.35 -2.16 3.48
CA LYS A 6 24.26 -2.96 2.89
C LYS A 6 23.66 -2.28 1.66
N LEU A 7 23.44 -0.97 1.71
CA LEU A 7 22.90 -0.17 0.60
C LEU A 7 23.87 -0.07 -0.58
N LYS A 8 25.17 0.15 -0.34
CA LYS A 8 26.19 0.13 -1.40
C LYS A 8 26.21 -1.23 -2.13
N LYS A 9 26.23 -2.32 -1.37
CA LYS A 9 26.17 -3.68 -1.94
C LYS A 9 24.86 -3.94 -2.70
N LEU A 10 23.73 -3.48 -2.17
CA LEU A 10 22.43 -3.59 -2.85
C LEU A 10 22.45 -2.84 -4.17
N LYS A 11 22.93 -1.59 -4.19
CA LYS A 11 23.05 -0.77 -5.39
C LYS A 11 23.86 -1.48 -6.48
N ASP A 12 25.08 -1.92 -6.16
CA ASP A 12 25.96 -2.57 -7.14
C ASP A 12 25.38 -3.90 -7.66
N LYS A 13 24.79 -4.70 -6.77
CA LYS A 13 24.09 -5.95 -7.13
C LYS A 13 22.88 -5.69 -8.04
N SER A 14 22.08 -4.66 -7.73
CA SER A 14 20.86 -4.34 -8.47
C SER A 14 21.20 -3.84 -9.88
N MET A 15 22.25 -3.02 -10.01
CA MET A 15 22.80 -2.62 -11.32
C MET A 15 23.20 -3.83 -12.17
N GLY A 16 23.93 -4.78 -11.58
CA GLY A 16 24.36 -6.00 -12.29
C GLY A 16 23.22 -6.92 -12.74
N LYS A 17 22.03 -6.80 -12.13
CA LYS A 17 20.83 -7.58 -12.45
C LYS A 17 19.84 -6.86 -13.37
N GLY A 18 20.09 -5.59 -13.71
CA GLY A 18 19.11 -4.75 -14.42
C GLY A 18 17.92 -4.29 -13.55
N GLU A 19 18.03 -4.41 -12.21
CA GLU A 19 17.04 -3.91 -11.25
C GLU A 19 17.24 -2.38 -11.04
N TYR A 20 17.13 -1.60 -12.12
CA TYR A 20 17.54 -0.18 -12.13
C TYR A 20 16.76 0.70 -11.14
N ALA A 21 15.48 0.41 -10.92
CA ALA A 21 14.67 1.11 -9.91
C ALA A 21 15.25 0.95 -8.49
N VAL A 22 15.67 -0.27 -8.13
CA VAL A 22 16.30 -0.54 -6.82
C VAL A 22 17.66 0.13 -6.73
N ALA A 23 18.46 0.09 -7.80
CA ALA A 23 19.76 0.76 -7.83
C ALA A 23 19.61 2.29 -7.65
N ALA A 24 18.65 2.91 -8.33
CA ALA A 24 18.37 4.33 -8.21
C ALA A 24 17.87 4.68 -6.80
N ALA A 25 16.90 3.93 -6.25
CA ALA A 25 16.40 4.16 -4.91
C ALA A 25 17.48 3.98 -3.83
N ALA A 26 18.34 2.97 -3.95
CA ALA A 26 19.46 2.76 -3.04
C ALA A 26 20.51 3.87 -3.15
N THR A 27 20.78 4.38 -4.36
CA THR A 27 21.70 5.52 -4.58
C THR A 27 21.15 6.77 -3.93
N HIS A 28 19.87 7.07 -4.14
CA HIS A 28 19.24 8.24 -3.56
C HIS A 28 19.21 8.16 -2.02
N LEU A 29 18.91 6.98 -1.45
CA LEU A 29 18.95 6.81 0.01
C LEU A 29 20.36 6.95 0.60
N LEU A 30 21.42 6.65 -0.15
CA LEU A 30 22.81 6.82 0.33
C LEU A 30 23.22 8.29 0.50
N GLU A 31 22.55 9.23 -0.16
CA GLU A 31 22.80 10.66 0.02
C GLU A 31 22.20 11.20 1.33
N ASP A 32 21.07 10.64 1.77
CA ASP A 32 20.39 11.01 3.01
C ASP A 32 19.61 9.80 3.55
N ILE A 33 20.24 9.07 4.48
CA ILE A 33 19.75 7.80 5.01
C ILE A 33 18.53 8.00 5.91
N ASP A 34 18.45 9.15 6.57
CA ASP A 34 17.41 9.45 7.55
C ASP A 34 16.15 10.01 6.86
N CYS A 35 16.22 10.29 5.55
CA CYS A 35 15.06 10.70 4.77
C CYS A 35 14.05 9.56 4.59
N MET A 36 12.96 9.62 5.33
CA MET A 36 11.87 8.63 5.30
C MET A 36 11.30 8.42 3.88
N ASP A 37 11.18 9.45 3.05
CA ASP A 37 10.69 9.28 1.68
C ASP A 37 11.61 8.42 0.83
N ARG A 38 12.93 8.55 1.04
CA ARG A 38 13.94 7.75 0.34
C ARG A 38 13.92 6.30 0.85
N GLN A 39 13.67 6.10 2.15
CA GLN A 39 13.47 4.77 2.73
C GLN A 39 12.21 4.09 2.16
N ILE A 40 11.08 4.82 2.09
CA ILE A 40 9.83 4.36 1.46
C ILE A 40 10.08 4.00 -0.02
N ASN A 41 10.78 4.85 -0.77
CA ASN A 41 11.11 4.58 -2.18
C ASN A 41 11.91 3.28 -2.33
N LEU A 42 12.88 3.04 -1.45
CA LEU A 42 13.66 1.80 -1.50
C LEU A 42 12.80 0.57 -1.21
N VAL A 43 11.97 0.61 -0.17
CA VAL A 43 11.08 -0.51 0.16
C VAL A 43 10.11 -0.81 -0.98
N GLY A 44 9.51 0.24 -1.56
CA GLY A 44 8.63 0.13 -2.71
C GLY A 44 9.32 -0.43 -3.94
N ALA A 45 10.53 0.04 -4.27
CA ALA A 45 11.29 -0.45 -5.42
C ALA A 45 11.70 -1.92 -5.27
N LEU A 46 12.10 -2.35 -4.06
CA LEU A 46 12.41 -3.75 -3.79
C LEU A 46 11.19 -4.65 -4.04
N HIS A 47 10.01 -4.23 -3.57
CA HIS A 47 8.77 -4.97 -3.80
C HIS A 47 8.37 -4.98 -5.28
N GLU A 48 8.52 -3.85 -5.98
CA GLU A 48 8.21 -3.73 -7.42
C GLU A 48 8.98 -4.72 -8.28
N VAL A 49 10.26 -4.98 -7.95
CA VAL A 49 11.08 -5.97 -8.68
C VAL A 49 10.96 -7.40 -8.11
N GLY A 50 9.96 -7.65 -7.26
CA GLY A 50 9.58 -8.99 -6.80
C GLY A 50 10.33 -9.52 -5.57
N TYR A 51 10.95 -8.65 -4.76
CA TYR A 51 11.59 -9.12 -3.52
C TYR A 51 10.54 -9.67 -2.55
N LEU A 52 10.87 -10.83 -1.97
CA LEU A 52 9.99 -11.52 -1.03
C LEU A 52 9.93 -10.80 0.32
N GLN A 53 8.88 -11.08 1.10
CA GLN A 53 8.73 -10.60 2.47
C GLN A 53 10.00 -10.80 3.31
N ASN A 54 10.63 -11.97 3.24
CA ASN A 54 11.87 -12.28 3.98
C ASN A 54 13.05 -11.39 3.57
N SER A 55 13.05 -10.89 2.33
CA SER A 55 14.08 -9.97 1.82
C SER A 55 13.77 -8.52 2.17
N LEU A 56 12.49 -8.15 2.31
CA LEU A 56 12.03 -6.83 2.73
C LEU A 56 12.15 -6.62 4.24
N TYR A 57 11.92 -7.66 5.04
CA TYR A 57 11.87 -7.61 6.51
C TYR A 57 13.08 -6.92 7.16
N PRO A 58 14.33 -7.16 6.73
CA PRO A 58 15.48 -6.45 7.29
C PRO A 58 15.49 -4.93 7.04
N TYR A 59 14.78 -4.45 6.01
CA TYR A 59 14.62 -3.01 5.75
C TYR A 59 13.45 -2.45 6.54
N TRP A 60 12.35 -3.19 6.68
CA TRP A 60 11.23 -2.80 7.53
C TRP A 60 11.68 -2.61 8.98
N LYS A 61 12.44 -3.57 9.53
CA LYS A 61 12.96 -3.48 10.90
C LYS A 61 13.86 -2.26 11.12
N GLU A 62 14.63 -1.87 10.10
CA GLU A 62 15.55 -0.74 10.19
C GLU A 62 14.83 0.61 10.07
N PHE A 63 13.90 0.72 9.12
CA PHE A 63 13.32 2.00 8.71
C PHE A 63 12.02 2.34 9.46
N ARG A 64 11.25 1.34 9.89
CA ARG A 64 9.96 1.52 10.56
C ARG A 64 10.11 1.55 12.07
N THR A 65 11.04 2.37 12.57
CA THR A 65 11.27 2.53 14.02
C THR A 65 10.04 3.10 14.73
N ASP A 66 9.35 4.03 14.09
CA ASP A 66 7.99 4.46 14.42
C ASP A 66 7.05 4.09 13.26
N GLU A 67 6.33 2.98 13.44
CA GLU A 67 5.41 2.48 12.41
C GLU A 67 4.24 3.44 12.17
N SER A 68 3.76 4.17 13.19
CA SER A 68 2.66 5.11 13.03
C SER A 68 3.07 6.29 12.15
N VAL A 69 4.25 6.86 12.37
CA VAL A 69 4.79 7.94 11.53
C VAL A 69 5.06 7.44 10.10
N TRP A 70 5.56 6.20 9.96
CA TRP A 70 5.76 5.58 8.65
C TRP A 70 4.44 5.43 7.86
N ILE A 71 3.41 4.89 8.50
CA ILE A 71 2.05 4.78 7.92
C ILE A 71 1.55 6.17 7.54
N GLU A 72 1.69 7.13 8.45
CA GLU A 72 1.24 8.50 8.24
C GLU A 72 1.86 9.11 6.98
N ARG A 73 3.18 8.93 6.80
CA ARG A 73 3.92 9.43 5.64
C ARG A 73 3.48 8.74 4.34
N CYS A 74 3.31 7.41 4.37
CA CYS A 74 2.84 6.65 3.20
C CYS A 74 1.46 7.12 2.75
N LEU A 75 0.50 7.25 3.69
CA LEU A 75 -0.85 7.73 3.40
C LEU A 75 -0.84 9.19 2.90
N GLY A 76 0.01 10.04 3.48
CA GLY A 76 0.18 11.42 3.02
C GLY A 76 0.61 11.50 1.55
N ARG A 77 1.54 10.64 1.12
CA ARG A 77 1.95 10.55 -0.29
C ARG A 77 0.81 10.07 -1.21
N LEU A 78 0.03 9.09 -0.76
CA LEU A 78 -1.10 8.53 -1.53
C LEU A 78 -2.30 9.47 -1.68
N ILE A 79 -2.43 10.46 -0.79
CA ILE A 79 -3.40 11.56 -0.91
C ILE A 79 -3.00 12.50 -2.06
N ILE A 80 -1.70 12.81 -2.17
CA ILE A 80 -1.16 13.80 -3.12
C ILE A 80 -0.99 13.19 -4.52
N SER A 81 -0.59 11.91 -4.60
CA SER A 81 -0.33 11.21 -5.86
C SER A 81 -1.10 9.90 -5.93
N ASP A 82 -1.88 9.74 -6.98
CA ASP A 82 -2.63 8.52 -7.27
C ASP A 82 -1.79 7.44 -7.99
N HIS A 83 -0.55 7.78 -8.37
CA HIS A 83 0.40 6.87 -9.04
C HIS A 83 1.57 6.42 -8.15
N ASP A 84 1.57 6.75 -6.85
CA ASP A 84 2.67 6.44 -5.94
C ASP A 84 2.66 4.99 -5.43
N TYR A 85 3.01 4.06 -6.33
CA TYR A 85 3.09 2.64 -6.03
C TYR A 85 4.07 2.33 -4.88
N TRP A 86 5.17 3.09 -4.75
CA TRP A 86 6.17 2.83 -3.72
C TRP A 86 5.68 3.16 -2.32
N ALA A 87 4.91 4.24 -2.16
CA ALA A 87 4.21 4.54 -0.92
C ALA A 87 3.17 3.46 -0.59
N LEU A 88 2.43 2.98 -1.61
CA LEU A 88 1.46 1.91 -1.44
C LEU A 88 2.10 0.61 -0.97
N ALA A 89 3.09 0.09 -1.70
CA ALA A 89 3.80 -1.13 -1.35
C ALA A 89 4.51 -1.03 0.02
N SER A 90 4.91 0.17 0.42
CA SER A 90 5.52 0.42 1.72
C SER A 90 4.56 0.31 2.91
N LEU A 91 3.25 0.21 2.70
CA LEU A 91 2.28 -0.11 3.75
C LEU A 91 2.21 -1.62 4.06
N LEU A 92 2.75 -2.48 3.18
CA LEU A 92 2.77 -3.93 3.41
C LEU A 92 3.57 -4.28 4.68
N GLY A 93 3.04 -5.19 5.48
CA GLY A 93 3.62 -5.64 6.73
C GLY A 93 3.40 -4.70 7.93
N CYS A 94 2.84 -3.50 7.73
CA CYS A 94 2.40 -2.63 8.83
C CYS A 94 1.14 -3.18 9.50
N ASN A 95 0.86 -2.78 10.74
CA ASN A 95 -0.37 -3.17 11.42
C ASN A 95 -1.62 -2.60 10.70
N GLY A 96 -2.54 -3.48 10.30
CA GLY A 96 -3.73 -3.14 9.52
C GLY A 96 -4.73 -2.27 10.26
N PRO A 97 -5.20 -2.68 11.45
CA PRO A 97 -6.06 -1.83 12.28
C PRO A 97 -5.49 -0.44 12.54
N THR A 98 -4.20 -0.32 12.85
CA THR A 98 -3.51 0.97 13.00
C THR A 98 -3.49 1.76 11.69
N THR A 99 -3.23 1.10 10.56
CA THR A 99 -3.25 1.73 9.23
C THR A 99 -4.62 2.34 8.92
N ILE A 100 -5.69 1.60 9.18
CA ILE A 100 -7.07 2.06 8.99
C ILE A 100 -7.37 3.23 9.93
N SER A 101 -7.00 3.13 11.21
CA SER A 101 -7.21 4.19 12.20
C SER A 101 -6.52 5.50 11.79
N ILE A 102 -5.25 5.43 11.34
CA ILE A 102 -4.51 6.60 10.86
C ILE A 102 -5.11 7.16 9.58
N ALA A 103 -5.57 6.31 8.66
CA ALA A 103 -6.27 6.78 7.46
C ALA A 103 -7.56 7.54 7.82
N ILE A 104 -8.36 7.03 8.76
CA ILE A 104 -9.56 7.71 9.25
C ILE A 104 -9.21 9.04 9.91
N ALA A 105 -8.14 9.09 10.71
CA ALA A 105 -7.64 10.34 11.31
C ALA A 105 -7.19 11.36 10.25
N LYS A 106 -6.80 10.91 9.05
CA LYS A 106 -6.51 11.76 7.88
C LYS A 106 -7.76 12.14 7.06
N GLY A 107 -8.95 11.82 7.54
CA GLY A 107 -10.22 12.20 6.92
C GLY A 107 -10.81 11.15 5.97
N PHE A 108 -10.17 9.99 5.81
CA PHE A 108 -10.78 8.89 5.08
C PHE A 108 -12.01 8.36 5.84
N LYS A 109 -12.96 7.83 5.09
CA LYS A 109 -14.19 7.20 5.56
C LYS A 109 -14.25 5.78 5.04
N SER A 110 -14.80 4.86 5.84
CA SER A 110 -15.02 3.49 5.38
C SER A 110 -16.17 3.46 4.38
N ALA A 111 -15.90 2.81 3.25
CA ALA A 111 -16.83 2.58 2.16
C ALA A 111 -17.39 1.16 2.24
N ALA A 112 -16.51 0.18 2.45
CA ALA A 112 -16.87 -1.23 2.52
C ALA A 112 -15.86 -2.02 3.33
N VAL A 113 -16.33 -3.13 3.87
CA VAL A 113 -15.50 -4.18 4.48
C VAL A 113 -15.74 -5.46 3.70
N ARG A 114 -14.67 -6.16 3.34
CA ARG A 114 -14.72 -7.47 2.67
C ARG A 114 -13.83 -8.46 3.40
N LEU A 115 -14.18 -9.74 3.31
CA LEU A 115 -13.35 -10.84 3.76
C LEU A 115 -13.09 -11.75 2.56
N TYR A 116 -11.84 -12.16 2.35
CA TYR A 116 -11.52 -13.22 1.40
C TYR A 116 -10.61 -14.26 2.02
N GLU A 117 -10.80 -15.50 1.60
CA GLU A 117 -10.01 -16.65 2.04
C GLU A 117 -8.74 -16.79 1.20
N ARG A 118 -7.68 -17.32 1.83
CA ARG A 118 -6.45 -17.70 1.13
C ARG A 118 -6.15 -19.16 1.43
N PHE A 119 -5.76 -19.91 0.41
CA PHE A 119 -5.34 -21.29 0.60
C PHE A 119 -4.11 -21.34 1.53
N ASP A 120 -4.20 -22.15 2.60
CA ASP A 120 -3.12 -22.40 3.57
C ASP A 120 -2.56 -21.12 4.23
N LYS A 121 -3.38 -20.07 4.34
CA LYS A 121 -3.04 -18.80 5.00
C LYS A 121 -4.25 -18.22 5.71
N PRO A 122 -4.06 -17.33 6.69
CA PRO A 122 -5.18 -16.65 7.33
C PRO A 122 -6.02 -15.86 6.34
N ASN A 123 -7.29 -15.66 6.69
CA ASN A 123 -8.19 -14.84 5.92
C ASN A 123 -7.71 -13.39 5.88
N VAL A 124 -8.17 -12.63 4.88
CA VAL A 124 -7.81 -11.22 4.73
C VAL A 124 -9.06 -10.38 4.87
N HIS A 125 -9.04 -9.52 5.89
CA HIS A 125 -10.03 -8.46 6.07
C HIS A 125 -9.59 -7.24 5.26
N VAL A 126 -10.40 -6.79 4.31
CA VAL A 126 -10.14 -5.62 3.47
C VAL A 126 -11.10 -4.50 3.83
N ASN A 127 -10.56 -3.34 4.23
CA ASN A 127 -11.33 -2.11 4.40
C ASN A 127 -11.07 -1.19 3.20
N THR A 128 -12.14 -0.85 2.47
CA THR A 128 -12.11 0.14 1.39
C THR A 128 -12.39 1.50 1.99
N LEU A 129 -11.47 2.43 1.82
CA LEU A 129 -11.51 3.76 2.38
C LEU A 129 -11.56 4.80 1.27
N TYR A 130 -12.33 5.87 1.46
CA TYR A 130 -12.40 7.02 0.54
C TYR A 130 -12.26 8.34 1.28
N LEU A 131 -11.70 9.38 0.64
CA LEU A 131 -11.50 10.68 1.29
C LEU A 131 -12.65 11.67 1.04
N SER A 132 -13.10 11.79 -0.21
CA SER A 132 -14.19 12.68 -0.62
C SER A 132 -15.15 12.00 -1.59
N ALA A 133 -16.36 12.53 -1.67
CA ALA A 133 -17.39 12.09 -2.61
C ALA A 133 -17.86 13.31 -3.40
N ILE A 134 -17.89 13.19 -4.73
CA ILE A 134 -18.49 14.17 -5.64
C ILE A 134 -19.61 13.45 -6.39
N GLY A 135 -20.86 13.66 -5.94
CA GLY A 135 -21.98 12.87 -6.41
C GLY A 135 -21.76 11.38 -6.16
N LYS A 136 -21.75 10.57 -7.23
CA LYS A 136 -21.58 9.10 -7.20
C LYS A 136 -20.12 8.62 -7.30
N VAL A 137 -19.17 9.55 -7.26
CA VAL A 137 -17.75 9.26 -7.45
C VAL A 137 -17.00 9.47 -6.15
N LEU A 138 -16.45 8.39 -5.61
CA LEU A 138 -15.62 8.40 -4.41
C LEU A 138 -14.15 8.50 -4.81
N HIS A 139 -13.40 9.41 -4.20
CA HIS A 139 -11.97 9.59 -4.47
C HIS A 139 -11.25 10.35 -3.34
N PRO A 140 -9.92 10.23 -3.24
CA PRO A 140 -9.14 9.03 -3.53
C PRO A 140 -9.64 7.79 -2.79
N ILE A 141 -9.49 6.59 -3.39
CA ILE A 141 -9.74 5.29 -2.74
C ILE A 141 -8.44 4.63 -2.31
N VAL A 142 -8.40 4.13 -1.07
CA VAL A 142 -7.34 3.26 -0.55
C VAL A 142 -7.97 1.99 0.01
N GLU A 143 -7.42 0.83 -0.30
CA GLU A 143 -7.86 -0.44 0.25
C GLU A 143 -6.78 -0.99 1.17
N ILE A 144 -7.17 -1.35 2.40
CA ILE A 144 -6.27 -1.92 3.41
C ILE A 144 -6.75 -3.32 3.77
N GLY A 145 -6.07 -4.31 3.21
CA GLY A 145 -6.25 -5.73 3.44
C GLY A 145 -5.21 -6.28 4.41
N TYR A 146 -5.65 -6.72 5.58
CA TYR A 146 -4.78 -7.29 6.61
C TYR A 146 -5.16 -8.73 6.95
N ASP A 147 -4.12 -9.50 7.25
CA ASP A 147 -4.18 -10.87 7.74
C ASP A 147 -4.89 -10.91 9.09
N THR A 148 -5.90 -11.77 9.26
CA THR A 148 -6.72 -11.81 10.48
C THR A 148 -6.01 -12.37 11.71
N ASP A 149 -4.86 -13.04 11.53
CA ASP A 149 -4.11 -13.64 12.63
C ASP A 149 -2.96 -12.71 13.05
N GLU A 150 -2.10 -12.33 12.11
CA GLU A 150 -0.95 -11.45 12.39
C GLU A 150 -1.32 -9.97 12.45
N MET A 151 -2.53 -9.59 12.01
CA MET A 151 -3.01 -8.22 11.93
C MET A 151 -2.13 -7.30 11.06
N LYS A 152 -1.39 -7.88 10.10
CA LYS A 152 -0.50 -7.15 9.19
C LYS A 152 -1.11 -6.96 7.82
N ASN A 153 -0.86 -5.81 7.21
CA ASN A 153 -1.20 -5.54 5.82
C ASN A 153 -0.52 -6.54 4.89
N VAL A 154 -1.33 -7.30 4.14
CA VAL A 154 -0.88 -8.28 3.14
C VAL A 154 -1.41 -7.94 1.74
N ASP A 155 -2.34 -7.01 1.65
CA ASP A 155 -2.98 -6.57 0.42
C ASP A 155 -3.32 -5.08 0.56
N VAL A 156 -2.69 -4.22 -0.23
CA VAL A 156 -2.96 -2.78 -0.18
C VAL A 156 -3.23 -2.27 -1.59
N GLY A 157 -4.36 -1.59 -1.74
CA GLY A 157 -4.84 -1.09 -3.01
C GLY A 157 -4.97 0.43 -3.02
N ARG A 158 -4.87 1.01 -4.19
CA ARG A 158 -5.16 2.43 -4.46
C ARG A 158 -5.90 2.50 -5.78
N ALA A 159 -7.04 3.18 -5.82
CA ALA A 159 -7.75 3.48 -7.06
C ALA A 159 -8.04 4.97 -7.16
N ARG A 160 -7.86 5.56 -8.36
CA ARG A 160 -8.14 6.99 -8.56
C ARG A 160 -9.56 7.35 -8.11
N ALA A 161 -10.53 6.54 -8.50
CA ALA A 161 -11.92 6.72 -8.13
C ALA A 161 -12.69 5.39 -8.09
N LEU A 162 -13.78 5.37 -7.32
CA LEU A 162 -14.82 4.35 -7.37
C LEU A 162 -16.11 5.01 -7.86
N SER A 163 -16.64 4.53 -8.98
CA SER A 163 -17.96 4.93 -9.48
C SER A 163 -19.01 3.95 -8.98
N LEU A 164 -20.02 4.46 -8.29
CA LEU A 164 -21.09 3.65 -7.70
C LEU A 164 -22.25 3.47 -8.68
N GLU A 165 -22.78 2.25 -8.77
CA GLU A 165 -24.00 1.96 -9.55
C GLU A 165 -25.28 2.28 -8.75
N ASN A 166 -25.23 2.21 -7.41
CA ASN A 166 -26.40 2.47 -6.55
C ASN A 166 -26.67 3.97 -6.39
N GLU A 167 -27.86 4.42 -6.80
CA GLU A 167 -28.25 5.85 -6.81
C GLU A 167 -28.59 6.44 -5.44
N GLN A 168 -28.88 5.60 -4.44
CA GLN A 168 -29.35 6.04 -3.12
C GLN A 168 -28.28 6.08 -2.05
N TRP A 169 -27.03 5.74 -2.38
CA TRP A 169 -25.96 5.63 -1.38
C TRP A 169 -25.59 6.98 -0.75
N GLN A 170 -25.53 7.01 0.58
CA GLN A 170 -25.02 8.14 1.37
C GLN A 170 -23.68 7.79 2.07
N PRO A 171 -22.83 8.79 2.35
CA PRO A 171 -21.64 8.60 3.17
C PRO A 171 -21.94 7.92 4.51
N GLY A 172 -21.49 6.67 4.67
CA GLY A 172 -21.71 5.87 5.89
C GLY A 172 -22.63 4.66 5.69
N ASP A 173 -23.33 4.58 4.56
CA ASP A 173 -24.12 3.41 4.19
C ASP A 173 -23.23 2.26 3.71
N SER A 174 -23.61 1.01 3.98
CA SER A 174 -22.95 -0.17 3.42
C SER A 174 -23.08 -0.17 1.89
N LEU A 175 -21.95 -0.16 1.17
CA LEU A 175 -21.91 0.03 -0.28
C LEU A 175 -22.38 -1.18 -1.11
N GLY A 176 -22.94 -0.88 -2.29
CA GLY A 176 -23.34 -1.84 -3.34
C GLY A 176 -22.24 -2.12 -4.39
N VAL A 177 -22.64 -2.44 -5.63
CA VAL A 177 -21.75 -2.79 -6.75
C VAL A 177 -21.21 -1.54 -7.48
N GLY A 178 -20.00 -1.61 -8.03
CA GLY A 178 -19.39 -0.50 -8.77
C GLY A 178 -18.11 -0.88 -9.53
N ARG A 179 -17.37 0.14 -10.00
CA ARG A 179 -16.09 -0.03 -10.71
C ARG A 179 -14.99 0.88 -10.19
N LEU A 180 -13.81 0.32 -9.94
CA LEU A 180 -12.58 1.03 -9.59
C LEU A 180 -11.85 1.47 -10.87
N SER A 181 -11.53 2.75 -10.96
CA SER A 181 -10.76 3.34 -12.07
C SER A 181 -9.29 3.54 -11.67
N ILE A 182 -8.38 3.11 -12.54
CA ILE A 182 -6.92 3.24 -12.40
C ILE A 182 -6.49 2.72 -11.03
N SER A 183 -6.48 1.40 -10.90
CA SER A 183 -6.14 0.70 -9.67
C SER A 183 -4.71 0.18 -9.70
N MET A 184 -4.00 0.38 -8.61
CA MET A 184 -2.76 -0.30 -8.31
C MET A 184 -2.89 -1.07 -7.01
N GLN A 185 -2.23 -2.21 -6.94
CA GLN A 185 -2.32 -3.11 -5.80
C GLN A 185 -0.97 -3.75 -5.53
N ALA A 186 -0.58 -3.79 -4.26
CA ALA A 186 0.60 -4.48 -3.78
C ALA A 186 0.17 -5.61 -2.82
N LYS A 187 0.68 -6.82 -3.02
CA LYS A 187 0.34 -8.01 -2.20
C LYS A 187 1.58 -8.75 -1.69
N LEU A 188 1.43 -9.43 -0.56
CA LEU A 188 2.38 -10.41 -0.02
C LEU A 188 1.89 -11.85 -0.31
N PRO A 189 2.79 -12.81 -0.58
CA PRO A 189 4.24 -12.70 -0.52
C PRO A 189 4.87 -12.05 -1.77
N HIS A 190 4.09 -11.91 -2.84
CA HIS A 190 4.43 -11.23 -4.10
C HIS A 190 3.15 -10.68 -4.73
N GLY A 191 3.30 -9.70 -5.62
CA GLY A 191 2.22 -9.24 -6.48
C GLY A 191 2.19 -7.72 -6.57
N ALA A 192 2.49 -7.21 -7.76
CA ALA A 192 2.34 -5.82 -8.14
C ALA A 192 1.41 -5.79 -9.35
N TRP A 193 0.28 -5.10 -9.25
CA TRP A 193 -0.71 -5.05 -10.31
C TRP A 193 -1.05 -3.59 -10.58
N ARG A 194 -1.17 -3.23 -11.86
CA ARG A 194 -1.67 -1.94 -12.32
C ARG A 194 -2.70 -2.23 -13.39
N THR A 195 -3.95 -1.84 -13.16
CA THR A 195 -5.05 -2.05 -14.09
C THR A 195 -5.80 -0.73 -14.29
N VAL A 196 -6.34 -0.54 -15.49
CA VAL A 196 -7.09 0.68 -15.81
C VAL A 196 -8.51 0.61 -15.23
N TRP A 197 -9.08 -0.59 -15.10
CA TRP A 197 -10.40 -0.84 -14.54
C TRP A 197 -10.44 -2.18 -13.79
N THR A 198 -11.13 -2.20 -12.65
CA THR A 198 -11.40 -3.42 -11.86
C THR A 198 -12.82 -3.36 -11.28
N ASP A 199 -13.59 -4.44 -11.40
CA ASP A 199 -14.93 -4.50 -10.82
C ASP A 199 -14.87 -4.51 -9.28
N PHE A 200 -15.85 -3.88 -8.63
CA PHE A 200 -15.97 -3.77 -7.18
C PHE A 200 -17.28 -4.40 -6.70
N ASN A 201 -17.16 -5.47 -5.93
CA ASN A 201 -18.29 -6.17 -5.31
C ASN A 201 -18.10 -6.17 -3.79
N ALA A 202 -18.91 -5.41 -3.07
CA ALA A 202 -19.03 -5.57 -1.63
C ALA A 202 -19.90 -6.80 -1.33
N PHE A 203 -19.46 -7.65 -0.40
CA PHE A 203 -20.28 -8.77 0.06
C PHE A 203 -21.34 -8.26 1.04
N GLN A 204 -22.58 -8.73 0.89
CA GLN A 204 -23.68 -8.55 1.83
C GLN A 204 -23.58 -9.54 2.99
#